data_AF-A0A1B1R0X9-F1
#
_entry.id   AF-A0A1B1R0X9-F1
#
_cell.length_a   1.000
_cell.length_b   1.000
_cell.length_c   1.000
_cell.angle_alpha   90.00
_cell.angle_beta   90.00
_cell.angle_gamma   90.00
#
_symmetry.space_group_name_H-M   'P 1'
#
loop_
_entity.id
_entity.type
_entity.pdbx_description
1 polymer ?
#
loop_
_entity_poly.entity_id
_entity_poly.type
_entity_poly.pdbx_seq_one_letter_code
_entity_poly.pdbx_strand_id
1 'polypeptide(L)'
;SAGAVTAYYLSSQGPTHDEIDFEFLGNLSGDPYIVHTNVFTQGKGNREQQFYLWFDPTRNFHTYSIVWTSQQIIFLVDNTPIRVFKNGESIGVPFPKNQPMKIYSSLWNADDW
;
A
#
# COMPACT_ATOMS: atom_id res chain seq x y z
N SER A 1 16.09 11.16 -2.31
CA SER A 1 14.64 11.33 -2.52
C SER A 1 13.90 11.54 -1.20
N ALA A 2 14.56 12.01 -0.15
CA ALA A 2 13.93 12.34 1.13
C ALA A 2 12.75 13.31 0.91
N GLY A 3 11.68 13.12 1.69
CA GLY A 3 10.45 13.93 1.63
C GLY A 3 9.50 13.55 0.49
N ALA A 4 9.93 12.76 -0.50
CA ALA A 4 9.06 12.34 -1.60
C ALA A 4 8.37 11.00 -1.31
N VAL A 5 7.06 10.93 -1.61
CA VAL A 5 6.30 9.67 -1.67
C VAL A 5 5.93 9.38 -3.11
N THR A 6 6.29 8.20 -3.59
CA THR A 6 5.66 7.60 -4.77
C THR A 6 4.55 6.67 -4.29
N ALA A 7 3.33 6.81 -4.77
CA ALA A 7 2.21 5.96 -4.37
C ALA A 7 1.69 5.14 -5.56
N TYR A 8 1.29 3.89 -5.28
CA TYR A 8 0.56 3.00 -6.17
C TYR A 8 -0.56 2.34 -5.35
N TYR A 9 -1.81 2.68 -5.65
CA TYR A 9 -2.90 2.34 -4.76
C TYR A 9 -4.23 2.13 -5.49
N LEU A 10 -5.16 1.48 -4.80
CA LEU A 10 -6.57 1.38 -5.21
C LEU A 10 -7.41 2.17 -4.22
N SER A 11 -8.35 2.98 -4.70
CA SER A 11 -9.26 3.72 -3.82
C SER A 11 -10.68 3.81 -4.39
N SER A 12 -11.68 3.67 -3.53
CA SER A 12 -13.08 4.02 -3.86
C SER A 12 -13.27 5.54 -3.69
N GLN A 13 -14.51 6.03 -3.59
CA GLN A 13 -14.78 7.47 -3.50
C GLN A 13 -15.63 7.78 -2.28
N GLY A 14 -15.46 8.98 -1.74
CA GLY A 14 -16.27 9.51 -0.64
C GLY A 14 -15.63 9.34 0.74
N PRO A 15 -16.32 9.82 1.80
CA PRO A 15 -15.76 9.91 3.15
C PRO A 15 -15.55 8.53 3.80
N THR A 16 -16.26 7.50 3.34
CA THR A 16 -16.14 6.12 3.83
C THR A 16 -15.46 5.23 2.79
N HIS A 17 -14.46 5.76 2.08
CA HIS A 17 -13.78 5.02 1.03
C HIS A 17 -13.05 3.79 1.57
N ASP A 18 -12.90 2.81 0.70
CA ASP A 18 -11.98 1.69 0.87
C ASP A 18 -10.72 1.99 0.07
N GLU A 19 -9.55 1.63 0.60
CA GLU A 19 -8.26 1.91 -0.06
C GLU A 19 -7.18 0.87 0.30
N ILE A 20 -6.27 0.62 -0.64
CA ILE A 20 -5.19 -0.38 -0.53
C ILE A 20 -3.91 0.20 -1.11
N ASP A 21 -2.88 0.37 -0.28
CA ASP A 21 -1.76 1.25 -0.59
C ASP A 21 -0.42 0.54 -0.68
N PHE A 22 0.33 0.86 -1.72
CA PHE A 22 1.78 0.89 -1.69
C PHE A 22 2.26 2.34 -1.70
N GLU A 23 3.09 2.70 -0.73
CA GLU A 23 3.75 3.99 -0.67
C GLU A 23 5.27 3.78 -0.52
N PHE A 24 6.03 4.35 -1.43
CA PHE A 24 7.49 4.29 -1.45
C PHE A 24 8.03 5.57 -0.85
N LEU A 25 8.47 5.48 0.40
CA LEU A 25 8.99 6.59 1.17
C LEU A 25 10.46 6.77 0.80
N GLY A 26 10.75 7.86 0.09
CA GLY A 26 12.11 8.19 -0.31
C GLY A 26 12.98 8.61 0.87
N ASN A 27 14.29 8.50 0.69
CA ASN A 27 15.25 8.72 1.76
C ASN A 27 16.46 9.56 1.31
N LEU A 28 17.34 9.92 2.25
CA LEU A 28 18.62 10.57 1.97
C LEU A 28 19.49 9.69 1.06
N SER A 29 20.42 10.32 0.34
CA SER A 29 21.30 9.61 -0.58
C SER A 29 22.15 8.57 0.16
N GLY A 30 22.00 7.30 -0.21
CA GLY A 30 22.70 6.17 0.41
C GLY A 30 21.87 5.40 1.44
N ASP A 31 20.76 5.97 1.91
CA ASP A 31 19.84 5.30 2.84
C ASP A 31 18.74 4.54 2.10
N PRO A 32 18.27 3.41 2.64
CA PRO A 32 17.28 2.58 1.98
C PRO A 32 15.91 3.25 1.94
N TYR A 33 15.19 3.02 0.83
CA TYR A 33 13.76 3.29 0.73
C TYR A 33 12.98 2.40 1.70
N ILE A 34 11.85 2.92 2.18
CA ILE A 34 10.86 2.16 2.95
C ILE A 34 9.64 1.96 2.06
N VAL A 35 9.19 0.71 1.94
CA VAL A 35 7.88 0.40 1.39
C VAL A 35 6.89 0.38 2.53
N HIS A 36 5.90 1.24 2.43
CA HIS A 36 4.79 1.35 3.34
C HIS A 36 3.54 0.75 2.68
N THR A 37 2.78 -0.01 3.45
CA THR A 37 1.48 -0.54 3.02
C THR A 37 0.40 -0.17 4.00
N ASN A 38 -0.79 0.12 3.50
CA ASN A 38 -1.96 0.39 4.32
C ASN A 38 -3.23 -0.22 3.72
N VAL A 39 -4.25 -0.36 4.56
CA VAL A 39 -5.58 -0.80 4.15
C VAL A 39 -6.61 0.04 4.88
N PHE A 40 -7.36 0.84 4.12
CA PHE A 40 -8.53 1.57 4.61
C PHE A 40 -9.79 0.78 4.34
N THR A 41 -10.68 0.79 5.32
CA THR A 41 -12.01 0.20 5.21
C THR A 41 -13.02 1.17 5.79
N GLN A 42 -14.03 1.54 5.01
CA GLN A 42 -15.07 2.47 5.44
C GLN A 42 -14.51 3.80 5.96
N GLY A 43 -13.46 4.33 5.30
CA GLY A 43 -12.78 5.58 5.65
C GLY A 43 -11.80 5.46 6.82
N LYS A 44 -11.61 4.26 7.38
CA LYS A 44 -10.70 4.03 8.50
C LYS A 44 -9.49 3.21 8.06
N GLY A 45 -8.32 3.84 8.09
CA GLY A 45 -6.99 3.23 7.92
C GLY A 45 -6.38 2.83 9.25
N ASN A 46 -5.18 3.35 9.54
CA ASN A 46 -4.37 3.03 10.72
C ASN A 46 -3.94 1.56 10.76
N ARG A 47 -3.57 1.01 9.60
CA ARG A 47 -3.12 -0.38 9.43
C ARG A 47 -1.77 -0.41 8.72
N GLU A 48 -0.92 0.53 9.05
CA GLU A 48 0.41 0.73 8.48
C GLU A 48 1.31 -0.47 8.73
N GLN A 49 2.06 -0.88 7.71
CA GLN A 49 3.21 -1.76 7.85
C GLN A 49 4.34 -1.27 6.97
N GLN A 50 5.56 -1.24 7.49
CA GLN A 50 6.76 -0.77 6.83
C GLN A 50 7.76 -1.90 6.60
N PHE A 51 8.40 -1.89 5.44
CA PHE A 51 9.36 -2.91 5.01
C PHE A 51 10.57 -2.25 4.34
N TYR A 52 11.76 -2.78 4.63
CA TYR A 52 12.90 -2.62 3.75
C TYR A 52 12.85 -3.70 2.67
N LEU A 53 13.26 -3.35 1.45
CA LEU A 53 13.37 -4.29 0.35
C LEU A 53 14.73 -4.98 0.37
N TRP A 54 14.78 -6.22 -0.11
CA TRP A 54 16.01 -7.01 -0.23
C TRP A 54 16.84 -6.64 -1.47
N PHE A 55 16.55 -5.49 -2.08
CA PHE A 55 17.23 -4.92 -3.24
C PHE A 55 17.13 -3.39 -3.20
N ASP A 56 17.93 -2.70 -4.02
CA ASP A 56 17.83 -1.24 -4.22
C ASP A 56 16.75 -0.95 -5.28
N PRO A 57 15.57 -0.43 -4.91
CA PRO A 57 14.45 -0.24 -5.83
C PRO A 57 14.70 0.88 -6.85
N THR A 58 15.81 1.62 -6.74
CA THR A 58 16.18 2.71 -7.67
C THR A 58 17.03 2.23 -8.85
N ARG A 59 17.56 1.00 -8.78
CA ARG A 59 18.53 0.48 -9.75
C ARG A 59 17.90 -0.27 -10.91
N ASN A 60 16.71 -0.82 -10.72
CA ASN A 60 16.00 -1.56 -11.75
C ASN A 60 14.49 -1.53 -11.51
N PHE A 61 13.72 -1.92 -12.52
CA PHE A 61 12.27 -2.10 -12.37
C PHE A 61 11.97 -3.41 -11.63
N HIS A 62 10.99 -3.34 -10.73
CA HIS A 62 10.47 -4.47 -9.96
C HIS A 62 8.95 -4.48 -10.04
N THR A 63 8.36 -5.66 -9.86
CA THR A 63 6.90 -5.84 -9.95
C THR A 63 6.27 -5.70 -8.58
N TYR A 64 5.42 -4.69 -8.41
CA TYR A 64 4.58 -4.50 -7.23
C TYR A 64 3.15 -4.86 -7.59
N SER A 65 2.51 -5.74 -6.81
CA SER A 65 1.20 -6.28 -7.16
C SER A 65 0.28 -6.37 -5.96
N ILE A 66 -1.01 -6.11 -6.21
CA ILE A 66 -2.10 -6.31 -5.25
C ILE A 66 -3.00 -7.41 -5.81
N VAL A 67 -3.10 -8.53 -5.10
CA VAL A 67 -4.10 -9.57 -5.37
C VAL A 67 -5.24 -9.38 -4.39
N TRP A 68 -6.35 -8.83 -4.88
CA TRP A 68 -7.55 -8.56 -4.09
C TRP A 68 -8.67 -9.53 -4.47
N THR A 69 -9.13 -10.29 -3.48
CA THR A 69 -10.22 -11.27 -3.60
C THR A 69 -11.22 -11.07 -2.46
N SER A 70 -12.36 -11.76 -2.50
CA SER A 70 -13.33 -11.76 -1.40
C SER A 70 -12.78 -12.33 -0.07
N GLN A 71 -11.67 -13.07 -0.12
CA GLN A 71 -11.09 -13.78 1.01
C GLN A 71 -9.90 -13.04 1.62
N GLN A 72 -9.13 -12.31 0.82
CA GLN A 72 -7.91 -11.63 1.25
C GLN A 72 -7.38 -10.62 0.23
N ILE A 73 -6.52 -9.73 0.72
CA ILE A 73 -5.63 -8.87 -0.04
C ILE A 73 -4.21 -9.37 0.18
N ILE A 74 -3.46 -9.56 -0.89
CA ILE A 74 -2.03 -9.91 -0.85
C ILE A 74 -1.25 -8.79 -1.51
N PHE A 75 -0.25 -8.27 -0.80
CA PHE A 75 0.76 -7.35 -1.34
C PHE A 75 1.98 -8.16 -1.73
N LEU A 76 2.41 -8.06 -2.98
CA LEU A 76 3.56 -8.79 -3.51
C LEU A 76 4.62 -7.84 -4.06
N VAL A 77 5.88 -8.25 -3.89
CA VAL A 77 7.05 -7.69 -4.55
C VAL A 77 7.75 -8.84 -5.28
N ASP A 78 7.83 -8.78 -6.61
CA ASP A 78 8.38 -9.83 -7.47
C ASP A 78 7.82 -11.23 -7.14
N ASN A 79 6.50 -11.34 -7.05
CA ASN A 79 5.77 -12.55 -6.64
C ASN A 79 6.03 -13.05 -5.20
N THR A 80 6.83 -12.34 -4.41
CA THR A 80 7.04 -12.63 -2.98
C THR A 80 6.00 -11.86 -2.17
N PRO A 81 5.11 -12.52 -1.40
CA PRO A 81 4.15 -11.84 -0.56
C PRO A 81 4.86 -11.16 0.61
N ILE A 82 4.69 -9.85 0.75
CA ILE A 82 5.22 -9.07 1.89
C ILE A 82 4.17 -8.83 2.97
N ARG A 83 2.88 -8.87 2.60
CA ARG A 83 1.75 -8.70 3.52
C ARG A 83 0.52 -9.43 3.02
N VAL A 84 -0.24 -10.02 3.95
CA VAL A 84 -1.58 -10.56 3.70
C VAL A 84 -2.57 -9.94 4.68
N PHE A 85 -3.64 -9.33 4.16
CA PHE A 85 -4.78 -8.86 4.94
C PHE A 85 -5.99 -9.75 4.65
N LYS A 86 -6.32 -10.65 5.58
CA LYS A 86 -7.44 -11.60 5.43
C LYS A 86 -8.78 -10.91 5.68
N ASN A 87 -9.82 -11.37 5.00
CA ASN A 87 -11.19 -10.99 5.33
C ASN A 87 -11.53 -11.51 6.74
N GLY A 88 -11.62 -10.59 7.69
CA GLY A 88 -11.93 -10.84 9.10
C GLY A 88 -13.34 -10.39 9.50
N GLU A 89 -14.28 -10.24 8.55
CA GLU A 89 -15.62 -9.77 8.85
C GLU A 89 -16.35 -10.66 9.87
N SER A 90 -16.07 -11.97 9.89
CA SER A 90 -16.62 -12.91 10.87
C SER A 90 -16.22 -12.61 12.32
N ILE A 91 -15.14 -11.84 12.52
CA ILE A 91 -14.67 -11.39 13.83
C ILE A 91 -14.78 -9.85 13.97
N GLY A 92 -15.59 -9.21 13.13
CA GLY A 92 -15.87 -7.77 13.21
C GLY A 92 -14.81 -6.85 12.63
N VAL A 93 -13.82 -7.37 11.89
CA VAL A 93 -12.85 -6.55 11.17
C VAL A 93 -13.40 -6.25 9.76
N PRO A 94 -13.73 -5.00 9.42
CA PRO A 94 -14.23 -4.68 8.09
C PRO A 94 -13.21 -5.02 7.02
N PHE A 95 -13.69 -5.31 5.81
CA PHE A 95 -12.88 -5.68 4.67
C PHE A 95 -13.39 -4.98 3.40
N PRO A 96 -12.51 -4.47 2.52
CA PRO A 96 -12.95 -3.77 1.33
C PRO A 96 -13.47 -4.80 0.33
N LYS A 97 -14.79 -5.00 0.25
CA LYS A 97 -15.42 -5.97 -0.68
C LYS A 97 -16.58 -5.40 -1.49
N ASN A 98 -17.18 -4.30 -1.04
CA ASN A 98 -18.45 -3.79 -1.58
C ASN A 98 -18.29 -2.52 -2.40
N GLN A 99 -17.12 -1.88 -2.37
CA GLN A 99 -16.87 -0.63 -3.09
C GLN A 99 -15.89 -0.89 -4.24
N PRO A 100 -16.33 -0.79 -5.50
CA PRO A 100 -15.41 -0.82 -6.63
C PRO A 100 -14.39 0.31 -6.52
N MET A 101 -13.12 -0.01 -6.78
CA MET A 101 -12.01 0.93 -6.68
C MET A 101 -11.38 1.18 -8.05
N LYS A 102 -10.81 2.37 -8.21
CA LYS A 102 -9.92 2.67 -9.34
C LYS A 102 -8.47 2.53 -8.89
N ILE A 103 -7.59 2.29 -9.85
CA ILE A 103 -6.14 2.28 -9.64
C ILE A 103 -5.62 3.70 -9.84
N TYR A 104 -4.73 4.12 -8.95
CA TYR A 104 -4.08 5.41 -8.97
C TYR A 104 -2.57 5.25 -8.81
N SER A 105 -1.83 6.24 -9.30
CA SER A 105 -0.41 6.41 -8.99
C SER A 105 -0.08 7.89 -8.96
N SER A 106 0.75 8.30 -8.00
CA SER A 106 1.12 9.69 -7.79
C SER A 106 2.54 9.82 -7.25
N LEU A 107 3.10 11.02 -7.40
CA LEU A 107 4.37 11.43 -6.80
C LEU A 107 4.14 12.78 -6.15
N TRP A 108 4.39 12.89 -4.85
CA TRP A 108 4.08 14.10 -4.09
C TRP A 108 5.09 14.35 -2.96
N ASN A 109 5.18 15.61 -2.53
CA ASN A 109 6.04 16.04 -1.42
C ASN A 109 5.31 15.96 -0.10
N ALA A 110 6.05 15.55 0.91
CA ALA A 110 5.50 14.85 2.05
C ALA A 110 6.39 15.09 3.29
N ASP A 111 7.06 16.25 3.36
CA ASP A 111 8.02 16.62 4.40
C ASP A 111 7.45 16.67 5.83
N ASP A 112 6.13 16.63 6.00
CA ASP A 112 5.44 16.80 7.29
C ASP A 112 5.23 15.48 8.08
N TRP A 113 5.60 14.32 7.54
CA TRP A 113 5.51 13.01 8.21
C TRP A 113 6.89 12.37 8.45
#